data_AF-A0A1B7LMB2-F1
#
_entry.id   AF-A0A1B7LMB2-F1
#
_cell.length_a   1.000
_cell.length_b   1.000
_cell.length_c   1.000
_cell.angle_alpha   90.00
_cell.angle_beta   90.00
_cell.angle_gamma   90.00
#
_symmetry.space_group_name_H-M   'P 1'
#
loop_
_entity.id
_entity.type
_entity.pdbx_description
1 polymer ?
#
loop_
_entity_poly.entity_id
_entity_poly.type
_entity_poly.pdbx_seq_one_letter_code
_entity_poly.pdbx_strand_id
1 'polypeptide(L)'
;MNFIRKMSVFLVFVLCLGVMTSCLGSGSSSKKISLSTDEIYEKAISGVELPKLQKLSSSELESLFNLKSSNVEEYTVCISMMNVQASEIAVFKFSSKEQESAIDKAIEKRLKDLDATWGSYLPAQHELVKNVKKFSHGDVKGYVIAEDADKIISNIDKAVK
;
A
#
# COMPACT_ATOMS: atom_id res chain seq x y z
N MET A 1 -56.30 -47.63 -14.83
CA MET A 1 -55.63 -46.96 -13.70
C MET A 1 -55.36 -45.53 -14.13
N ASN A 2 -56.03 -44.60 -13.47
CA ASN A 2 -56.15 -43.21 -13.88
C ASN A 2 -54.84 -42.42 -13.69
N PHE A 3 -54.75 -41.31 -14.44
CA PHE A 3 -54.24 -40.01 -13.97
C PHE A 3 -52.69 -39.91 -13.93
N ILE A 4 -51.99 -39.05 -14.68
CA ILE A 4 -52.10 -37.59 -14.76
C ILE A 4 -51.29 -37.02 -15.95
N ARG A 5 -51.96 -36.15 -16.72
CA ARG A 5 -51.57 -34.89 -17.43
C ARG A 5 -50.33 -34.89 -18.35
N LYS A 6 -50.54 -34.82 -19.68
CA LYS A 6 -50.71 -33.60 -20.53
C LYS A 6 -49.36 -32.86 -20.74
N MET A 7 -48.75 -32.93 -21.94
CA MET A 7 -48.99 -32.02 -23.10
C MET A 7 -48.43 -30.61 -22.77
N SER A 8 -47.49 -29.97 -23.46
CA SER A 8 -47.07 -29.84 -24.87
C SER A 8 -45.62 -29.33 -24.86
N VAL A 9 -44.67 -29.81 -25.67
CA VAL A 9 -44.39 -29.40 -27.08
C VAL A 9 -43.96 -27.92 -27.24
N PHE A 10 -42.87 -27.73 -28.01
CA PHE A 10 -42.26 -26.51 -28.58
C PHE A 10 -41.27 -25.76 -27.67
N LEU A 11 -39.94 -25.75 -27.85
CA LEU A 11 -39.05 -25.58 -29.03
C LEU A 11 -39.27 -24.28 -29.80
N VAL A 12 -38.68 -23.15 -29.36
CA VAL A 12 -38.21 -22.07 -30.25
C VAL A 12 -36.96 -21.40 -29.69
N PHE A 13 -36.03 -21.25 -30.62
CA PHE A 13 -34.72 -20.62 -30.66
C PHE A 13 -34.83 -19.08 -30.58
N VAL A 14 -34.15 -18.41 -29.63
CA VAL A 14 -33.85 -16.96 -29.74
C VAL A 14 -32.43 -16.67 -29.27
N LEU A 15 -31.61 -16.35 -30.28
CA LEU A 15 -30.32 -15.71 -30.26
C LEU A 15 -30.51 -14.22 -29.90
N CYS A 16 -29.97 -13.76 -28.78
CA CYS A 16 -29.67 -12.34 -28.57
C CYS A 16 -28.32 -12.17 -27.87
N LEU A 17 -27.41 -11.51 -28.59
CA LEU A 17 -26.15 -10.97 -28.09
C LEU A 17 -26.40 -10.04 -26.89
N GLY A 18 -25.78 -10.36 -25.76
CA GLY A 18 -25.56 -9.44 -24.65
C GLY A 18 -24.07 -9.16 -24.53
N VAL A 19 -23.59 -8.16 -25.29
CA VAL A 19 -22.27 -7.56 -25.06
C VAL A 19 -22.28 -6.92 -23.66
N MET A 20 -21.58 -7.53 -22.71
CA MET A 20 -21.30 -6.88 -21.43
C MET A 20 -20.16 -5.90 -21.65
N THR A 21 -20.53 -4.71 -22.13
CA THR A 21 -19.72 -3.50 -22.04
C THR A 21 -19.54 -3.17 -20.56
N SER A 22 -18.54 -3.78 -19.92
CA SER A 22 -18.05 -3.36 -18.62
C SER A 22 -17.05 -2.22 -18.82
N CYS A 23 -17.58 -1.00 -18.92
CA CYS A 23 -16.79 0.18 -18.63
C CYS A 23 -17.64 1.13 -17.80
N LEU A 24 -17.60 0.95 -16.48
CA LEU A 24 -17.86 2.02 -15.52
C LEU A 24 -17.04 1.71 -14.25
N GLY A 25 -15.72 1.59 -14.45
CA GLY A 25 -14.77 1.91 -13.41
C GLY A 25 -14.74 3.42 -13.30
N SER A 26 -15.54 3.95 -12.37
CA SER A 26 -15.45 5.31 -11.88
C SER A 26 -13.98 5.68 -11.73
N GLY A 27 -13.51 6.57 -12.61
CA GLY A 27 -12.24 7.25 -12.45
C GLY A 27 -12.32 8.10 -11.20
N SER A 28 -12.08 7.48 -10.04
CA SER A 28 -11.83 8.18 -8.80
C SER A 28 -10.55 8.96 -9.01
N SER A 29 -10.66 10.20 -9.45
CA SER A 29 -9.56 11.15 -9.47
C SER A 29 -9.12 11.32 -8.02
N SER A 30 -8.10 10.55 -7.63
CA SER A 30 -7.41 10.68 -6.36
C SER A 30 -7.06 12.16 -6.18
N LYS A 31 -7.39 12.75 -5.03
CA LYS A 31 -6.93 14.11 -4.70
C LYS A 31 -5.41 14.13 -4.85
N LYS A 32 -4.88 14.90 -5.81
CA LYS A 32 -3.44 15.00 -6.04
C LYS A 32 -2.81 15.86 -4.96
N ILE A 33 -1.88 15.30 -4.20
CA ILE A 33 -1.09 16.00 -3.19
C ILE A 33 0.08 16.70 -3.88
N SER A 34 0.26 17.99 -3.60
CA SER A 34 1.30 18.81 -4.25
C SER A 34 2.71 18.55 -3.73
N LEU A 35 2.84 18.12 -2.48
CA LEU A 35 4.14 17.84 -1.85
C LEU A 35 4.81 16.60 -2.46
N SER A 36 6.13 16.66 -2.57
CA SER A 36 6.96 15.49 -2.91
C SER A 36 6.99 14.48 -1.75
N THR A 37 7.40 13.23 -2.01
CA THR A 37 7.51 12.24 -0.93
C THR A 37 8.62 12.59 0.06
N ASP A 38 9.67 13.28 -0.40
CA ASP A 38 10.72 13.81 0.47
C ASP A 38 10.20 14.93 1.38
N GLU A 39 9.43 15.87 0.85
CA GLU A 39 8.83 16.94 1.66
C GLU A 39 7.87 16.39 2.72
N ILE A 40 7.09 15.35 2.36
CA ILE A 40 6.19 14.66 3.30
C ILE A 40 7.02 13.97 4.39
N TYR A 41 8.08 13.25 4.01
CA TYR A 41 8.97 12.57 4.96
C TYR A 41 9.63 13.56 5.94
N GLU A 42 10.23 14.65 5.44
CA GLU A 42 10.89 15.66 6.28
C GLU A 42 9.90 16.32 7.27
N LYS A 43 8.67 16.59 6.83
CA LYS A 43 7.61 17.08 7.72
C LYS A 43 7.17 16.02 8.72
N ALA A 44 7.08 14.75 8.31
CA ALA A 44 6.65 13.63 9.14
C ALA A 44 7.57 13.46 10.36
N ILE A 45 8.89 13.55 10.15
CA ILE A 45 9.91 13.33 11.20
C ILE A 45 10.24 14.59 12.00
N SER A 46 9.66 15.74 11.67
CA SER A 46 9.95 17.00 12.34
C SER A 46 9.60 16.95 13.83
N GLY A 47 10.61 17.20 14.68
CA GLY A 47 10.48 17.15 16.14
C GLY A 47 10.28 15.74 16.70
N VAL A 48 10.68 14.70 15.97
CA VAL A 48 10.65 13.30 16.41
C VAL A 48 12.09 12.80 16.54
N GLU A 49 12.39 12.09 17.63
CA GLU A 49 13.68 11.41 17.77
C GLU A 49 13.62 10.06 17.05
N LEU A 50 14.52 9.86 16.09
CA LEU A 50 14.62 8.64 15.30
C LEU A 50 16.05 8.12 15.31
N PRO A 51 16.25 6.80 15.18
CA PRO A 51 17.57 6.30 14.83
C PRO A 51 18.02 6.85 13.48
N LYS A 52 19.31 6.67 13.16
CA LYS A 52 19.82 7.05 11.84
C LYS A 52 19.13 6.19 10.77
N LEU A 53 18.33 6.84 9.93
CA LEU A 53 17.69 6.21 8.78
C LEU A 53 18.43 6.57 7.49
N GLN A 54 18.46 5.65 6.53
CA GLN A 54 18.97 5.86 5.19
C GLN A 54 17.85 5.70 4.17
N LYS A 55 17.81 6.62 3.19
CA LYS A 55 16.89 6.53 2.06
C LYS A 55 17.33 5.42 1.11
N LEU A 56 16.40 4.55 0.71
CA LEU A 56 16.66 3.49 -0.26
C LEU A 56 16.90 4.05 -1.66
N SER A 57 17.83 3.43 -2.37
CA SER A 57 17.97 3.53 -3.84
C SER A 57 16.89 2.75 -4.58
N SER A 58 16.79 2.95 -5.89
CA SER A 58 15.83 2.21 -6.73
C SER A 58 16.11 0.71 -6.78
N SER A 59 17.39 0.31 -6.76
CA SER A 59 17.78 -1.10 -6.71
C SER A 59 17.44 -1.74 -5.37
N GLU A 60 17.57 -1.01 -4.27
CA GLU A 60 17.17 -1.50 -2.94
C GLU A 60 15.65 -1.57 -2.79
N LEU A 61 14.92 -0.62 -3.37
CA LEU A 61 13.46 -0.69 -3.45
C LEU A 61 13.03 -1.97 -4.19
N GLU A 62 13.61 -2.25 -5.35
CA GLU A 62 13.29 -3.47 -6.09
C GLU A 62 13.67 -4.74 -5.30
N SER A 63 14.85 -4.77 -4.68
CA SER A 63 15.31 -5.93 -3.90
C SER A 63 14.45 -6.21 -2.66
N LEU A 64 14.15 -5.17 -1.86
CA LEU A 64 13.46 -5.33 -0.58
C LEU A 64 11.93 -5.40 -0.72
N PHE A 65 11.36 -4.59 -1.62
CA PHE A 65 9.91 -4.48 -1.79
C PHE A 65 9.37 -5.26 -2.99
N ASN A 66 10.24 -5.75 -3.88
CA ASN A 66 9.84 -6.27 -5.19
C ASN A 66 9.03 -5.23 -6.00
N LEU A 67 9.39 -3.95 -5.85
CA LEU A 67 8.74 -2.81 -6.50
C LEU A 67 9.73 -2.07 -7.39
N LYS A 68 9.50 -2.14 -8.71
CA LYS A 68 10.28 -1.38 -9.69
C LYS A 68 9.93 0.10 -9.62
N SER A 69 10.91 0.98 -9.84
CA SER A 69 10.69 2.43 -9.90
C SER A 69 9.71 2.85 -11.00
N SER A 70 9.54 2.05 -12.07
CA SER A 70 8.54 2.30 -13.11
C SER A 70 7.09 2.10 -12.63
N ASN A 71 6.88 1.41 -11.51
CA ASN A 71 5.58 1.04 -10.97
C ASN A 71 5.13 1.96 -9.82
N VAL A 72 5.77 3.11 -9.66
CA VAL A 72 5.48 4.13 -8.64
C VAL A 72 5.74 5.51 -9.24
N GLU A 73 4.98 6.53 -8.86
CA GLU A 73 5.23 7.90 -9.34
C GLU A 73 6.42 8.52 -8.61
N GLU A 74 6.46 8.38 -7.29
CA GLU A 74 7.53 8.89 -6.43
C GLU A 74 7.61 8.06 -5.14
N TYR A 75 8.79 7.96 -4.53
CA TYR A 75 8.94 7.28 -3.25
C TYR A 75 10.04 7.89 -2.38
N THR A 76 9.80 7.82 -1.07
CA THR A 76 10.79 8.05 -0.03
C THR A 76 10.62 6.94 1.00
N VAL A 77 11.55 5.99 0.97
CA VAL A 77 11.60 4.88 1.94
C VAL A 77 12.90 5.00 2.71
N CYS A 78 12.80 5.21 4.00
CA CYS A 78 13.92 5.40 4.90
C CYS A 78 13.93 4.28 5.94
N ILE A 79 15.00 3.47 5.93
CA ILE A 79 15.17 2.31 6.83
C ILE A 79 16.32 2.56 7.81
N SER A 80 16.31 1.90 8.95
CA SER A 80 17.42 1.97 9.90
C SER A 80 18.77 1.58 9.27
N MET A 81 19.81 2.36 9.54
CA MET A 81 21.20 2.00 9.22
C MET A 81 21.76 0.91 10.13
N MET A 82 21.14 0.71 11.29
CA MET A 82 21.53 -0.32 12.25
C MET A 82 20.69 -1.57 12.03
N ASN A 83 21.35 -2.72 11.82
CA ASN A 83 20.71 -4.02 11.60
C ASN A 83 20.00 -4.62 12.84
N VAL A 84 19.99 -3.90 13.95
CA VAL A 84 19.32 -4.27 15.22
C VAL A 84 18.08 -3.41 15.50
N GLN A 85 17.63 -2.62 14.52
CA GLN A 85 16.48 -1.73 14.63
C GLN A 85 15.54 -1.91 13.44
N ALA A 86 14.25 -2.08 13.71
CA ALA A 86 13.19 -2.27 12.72
C ALA A 86 12.63 -0.96 12.17
N SER A 87 13.11 0.20 12.65
CA SER A 87 12.55 1.49 12.29
C SER A 87 12.59 1.73 10.79
N GLU A 88 11.42 2.04 10.22
CA GLU A 88 11.21 2.15 8.79
C GLU A 88 10.02 3.08 8.51
N ILE A 89 10.23 4.08 7.65
CA ILE A 89 9.19 5.01 7.21
C ILE A 89 9.15 4.96 5.70
N ALA A 90 7.99 4.63 5.16
CA ALA A 90 7.79 4.51 3.72
C ALA A 90 6.66 5.44 3.28
N VAL A 91 6.94 6.28 2.28
CA VAL A 91 6.00 7.19 1.64
C VAL A 91 6.06 6.94 0.14
N PHE A 92 4.90 6.70 -0.49
CA PHE A 92 4.77 6.44 -1.91
C PHE A 92 3.71 7.35 -2.52
N LYS A 93 3.95 7.80 -3.76
CA LYS A 93 2.96 8.44 -4.62
C LYS A 93 2.63 7.56 -5.82
N PHE A 94 1.39 7.64 -6.27
CA PHE A 94 0.89 6.86 -7.41
C PHE A 94 -0.04 7.68 -8.30
N SER A 95 0.14 7.49 -9.61
CA SER A 95 -0.63 8.19 -10.64
C SER A 95 -1.75 7.33 -11.24
N SER A 96 -1.79 6.04 -10.93
CA SER A 96 -2.75 5.09 -11.47
C SER A 96 -3.16 4.01 -10.46
N LYS A 97 -4.25 3.30 -10.76
CA LYS A 97 -4.73 2.18 -9.92
C LYS A 97 -3.81 0.97 -9.96
N GLU A 98 -3.12 0.77 -11.07
CA GLU A 98 -2.10 -0.27 -11.22
C GLU A 98 -0.90 0.00 -10.32
N GLN A 99 -0.43 1.25 -10.27
CA GLN A 99 0.64 1.67 -9.36
C GLN A 99 0.19 1.57 -7.90
N GLU A 100 -1.02 2.01 -7.57
CA GLU A 100 -1.59 1.87 -6.23
C GLU A 100 -1.59 0.41 -5.77
N SER A 101 -2.05 -0.51 -6.63
CA SER A 101 -2.07 -1.95 -6.35
C SER A 101 -0.67 -2.55 -6.22
N ALA A 102 0.29 -2.09 -7.03
CA ALA A 102 1.68 -2.54 -6.93
C ALA A 102 2.29 -2.12 -5.57
N ILE A 103 2.02 -0.89 -5.12
CA ILE A 103 2.45 -0.38 -3.81
C ILE A 103 1.82 -1.18 -2.68
N ASP A 104 0.53 -1.49 -2.74
CA ASP A 104 -0.13 -2.30 -1.70
C ASP A 104 0.51 -3.67 -1.53
N LYS A 105 0.78 -4.36 -2.66
CA LYS A 105 1.45 -5.66 -2.66
C LYS A 105 2.87 -5.56 -2.10
N ALA A 106 3.60 -4.51 -2.48
CA ALA A 106 4.95 -4.24 -2.02
C ALA A 106 5.00 -4.01 -0.49
N ILE A 107 4.10 -3.17 0.04
CA ILE A 107 3.95 -2.91 1.47
C ILE A 107 3.58 -4.20 2.21
N GLU A 108 2.60 -4.96 1.71
CA GLU A 108 2.18 -6.21 2.36
C GLU A 108 3.33 -7.22 2.44
N LYS A 109 4.07 -7.40 1.34
CA LYS A 109 5.25 -8.28 1.31
C LYS A 109 6.30 -7.81 2.32
N ARG A 110 6.68 -6.52 2.28
CA ARG A 110 7.73 -5.97 3.14
C ARG A 110 7.39 -6.14 4.62
N LEU A 111 6.15 -5.87 5.02
CA LEU A 111 5.71 -6.04 6.40
C LEU A 111 5.70 -7.51 6.84
N LYS A 112 5.36 -8.46 5.96
CA LYS A 112 5.50 -9.90 6.25
C LYS A 112 6.96 -10.31 6.44
N ASP A 113 7.86 -9.81 5.59
CA ASP A 113 9.30 -10.08 5.70
C ASP A 113 9.88 -9.52 7.02
N LEU A 114 9.46 -8.31 7.40
CA LEU A 114 9.85 -7.70 8.68
C LEU A 114 9.28 -8.48 9.87
N ASP A 115 8.01 -8.88 9.83
CA ASP A 115 7.40 -9.70 10.89
C ASP A 115 8.13 -11.02 11.10
N ALA A 116 8.45 -11.74 10.01
CA ALA A 116 9.20 -12.99 10.06
C ALA A 116 10.64 -12.79 10.59
N THR A 117 11.32 -11.73 10.13
CA THR A 117 12.68 -11.40 10.55
C THR A 117 12.73 -11.08 12.04
N TRP A 118 11.89 -10.14 12.50
CA TRP A 118 11.96 -9.65 13.87
C TRP A 118 11.32 -10.61 14.87
N GLY A 119 10.32 -11.39 14.47
CA GLY A 119 9.72 -12.42 15.31
C GLY A 119 10.66 -13.58 15.65
N SER A 120 11.70 -13.79 14.84
CA SER A 120 12.76 -14.77 15.14
C SER A 120 14.02 -14.17 15.77
N TYR A 121 14.20 -12.85 15.67
CA TYR A 121 15.46 -12.19 16.05
C TYR A 121 15.40 -11.40 17.36
N LEU A 122 14.52 -10.38 17.47
CA LEU A 122 14.47 -9.49 18.63
C LEU A 122 13.02 -9.13 19.00
N PRO A 123 12.48 -9.62 20.14
CA PRO A 123 11.09 -9.41 20.53
C PRO A 123 10.65 -7.94 20.61
N ALA A 124 11.51 -7.05 21.12
CA ALA A 124 11.19 -5.62 21.21
C ALA A 124 11.02 -4.97 19.82
N GLN A 125 11.84 -5.37 18.85
CA GLN A 125 11.72 -4.91 17.47
C GLN A 125 10.51 -5.55 16.78
N HIS A 126 10.16 -6.78 17.13
CA HIS A 126 8.94 -7.42 16.64
C HIS A 126 7.67 -6.69 17.09
N GLU A 127 7.63 -6.27 18.35
CA GLU A 127 6.55 -5.46 18.88
C GLU A 127 6.42 -4.13 18.12
N LEU A 128 7.55 -3.48 17.80
CA LEU A 128 7.58 -2.27 16.99
C LEU A 128 6.95 -2.51 15.59
N VAL A 129 7.30 -3.62 14.93
CA VAL A 129 6.73 -4.01 13.62
C VAL A 129 5.23 -4.29 13.73
N LYS A 130 4.78 -4.97 14.79
CA LYS A 130 3.34 -5.22 15.02
C LYS A 130 2.53 -3.95 15.22
N ASN A 131 3.16 -2.91 15.76
CA ASN A 131 2.57 -1.60 15.99
C ASN A 131 2.67 -0.66 14.76
N VAL A 132 3.01 -1.21 13.58
CA VAL A 132 3.06 -0.45 12.32
C VAL A 132 1.78 0.36 12.10
N LYS A 133 1.95 1.63 11.71
CA LYS A 133 0.85 2.52 11.34
C LYS A 133 0.85 2.74 9.84
N LYS A 134 -0.26 2.42 9.17
CA LYS A 134 -0.45 2.67 7.74
C LYS A 134 -1.26 3.95 7.54
N PHE A 135 -1.02 4.64 6.43
CA PHE A 135 -1.78 5.83 6.05
C PHE A 135 -2.06 5.84 4.54
N SER A 136 -3.12 6.53 4.15
CA SER A 136 -3.47 6.77 2.75
C SER A 136 -4.27 8.06 2.63
N HIS A 137 -3.80 8.97 1.78
CA HIS A 137 -4.36 10.30 1.55
C HIS A 137 -4.23 10.65 0.06
N GLY A 138 -5.35 10.66 -0.66
CA GLY A 138 -5.32 11.00 -2.08
C GLY A 138 -4.44 10.04 -2.90
N ASP A 139 -3.45 10.59 -3.60
CA ASP A 139 -2.44 9.86 -4.38
C ASP A 139 -1.19 9.46 -3.56
N VAL A 140 -1.22 9.62 -2.24
CA VAL A 140 -0.12 9.29 -1.31
C VAL A 140 -0.53 8.13 -0.38
N LYS A 141 0.36 7.17 -0.14
CA LYS A 141 0.18 6.14 0.88
C LYS A 141 1.51 5.63 1.44
N GLY A 142 1.44 4.90 2.54
CA GLY A 142 2.64 4.37 3.16
C GLY A 142 2.44 3.78 4.55
N TYR A 143 3.54 3.66 5.29
CA TYR A 143 3.53 3.22 6.67
C TYR A 143 4.69 3.77 7.49
N VAL A 144 4.56 3.64 8.81
CA VAL A 144 5.52 4.06 9.83
C VAL A 144 5.72 2.92 10.83
N ILE A 145 6.98 2.53 11.03
CA ILE A 145 7.47 1.68 12.11
C ILE A 145 8.46 2.52 12.90
N ALA A 146 8.05 3.00 14.07
CA ALA A 146 8.86 3.85 14.95
C ALA A 146 8.21 3.89 16.33
N GLU A 147 8.99 4.26 17.36
CA GLU A 147 8.45 4.41 18.73
C GLU A 147 7.37 5.50 18.76
N ASP A 148 7.63 6.64 18.09
CA ASP A 148 6.72 7.79 17.98
C ASP A 148 5.79 7.71 16.74
N ALA A 149 5.37 6.51 16.32
CA ALA A 149 4.60 6.33 15.09
C ALA A 149 3.32 7.19 15.03
N ASP A 150 2.60 7.35 16.14
CA ASP A 150 1.38 8.17 16.18
C ASP A 150 1.65 9.66 15.94
N LYS A 151 2.77 10.19 16.44
CA LYS A 151 3.19 11.58 16.21
C LYS A 151 3.59 11.80 14.76
N ILE A 152 4.32 10.84 14.17
CA ILE A 152 4.71 10.86 12.76
C ILE A 152 3.48 10.84 11.86
N ILE A 153 2.49 9.98 12.15
CA ILE A 153 1.22 9.93 11.42
C ILE A 153 0.47 11.27 11.54
N SER A 154 0.40 11.86 12.74
CA SER A 154 -0.22 13.17 12.92
C SER A 154 0.47 14.27 12.09
N ASN A 155 1.80 14.22 11.97
CA ASN A 155 2.56 15.14 11.13
C ASN A 155 2.28 14.92 9.63
N ILE A 156 2.20 13.66 9.18
CA ILE A 156 1.81 13.31 7.81
C ILE A 156 0.41 13.84 7.51
N ASP A 157 -0.57 13.56 8.36
CA ASP A 157 -1.96 14.01 8.20
C ASP A 157 -2.06 15.53 8.09
N LYS A 158 -1.21 16.28 8.80
CA LYS A 158 -1.14 17.76 8.68
C LYS A 158 -0.48 18.20 7.38
N ALA A 159 0.51 17.46 6.89
CA ALA A 159 1.23 17.80 5.67
C ALA A 159 0.41 17.56 4.40
N VAL A 160 -0.47 16.55 4.39
CA VAL A 160 -1.23 16.12 3.19
C VAL A 160 -2.72 16.50 3.21
N LYS A 161 -3.16 17.23 4.24
CA LYS A 161 -4.50 17.85 4.30
C LYS A 161 -4.62 18.98 3.27
#